data_AF-A0A6M2D6N1-F1
#
_entry.id   AF-A0A6M2D6N1-F1
#
_cell.length_a   1.000
_cell.length_b   1.000
_cell.length_c   1.000
_cell.angle_alpha   90.00
_cell.angle_beta   90.00
_cell.angle_gamma   90.00
#
_symmetry.space_group_name_H-M   'P 1'
#
loop_
_entity.id
_entity.type
_entity.pdbx_description
1 polymer ?
#
loop_
_entity_poly.entity_id
_entity_poly.type
_entity_poly.pdbx_seq_one_letter_code
_entity_poly.pdbx_strand_id
1 'polypeptide(L)'
;MHTCPRCPFSSAKFCKVIWHIRDHRHDTDFSVMCGVQGCAKTYHEFESYRRHIYRCHRSYVELDEPQQGNAAGSVTPRLDATTDVTAFDDAELPSSSSFAEDTSNGQESTCTVTAHGSSSSIHDFTLKVKKQMCLLFFRVAEVHKLPHSITESIFADFKDTFFDIMKAFASQIQQNIPLDSAGEDVQKLLACDFLEDVFQSASTKSLRENFAKEHLPYVKPEEHILAVGETFQYVPIPRVLQNLMLSETFRERLDQSFTIGQPSPVLRSFFDGVFFKEKLSALLENGAQYTLFLVLYSDELEIVNPLGSKRGIHKVIVV
;
A
#
# COMPACT_ATOMS: atom_id res chain seq x y z
N MET A 1 -16.18 1.78 45.10
CA MET A 1 -16.98 0.77 44.38
C MET A 1 -17.60 1.42 43.17
N HIS A 2 -17.58 0.75 42.02
CA HIS A 2 -18.19 1.21 40.78
C HIS A 2 -19.56 0.53 40.61
N THR A 3 -20.57 1.28 40.21
CA THR A 3 -21.95 0.81 40.06
C THR A 3 -22.35 0.84 38.59
N CYS A 4 -23.20 -0.12 38.19
CA CYS A 4 -23.88 -0.07 36.92
C CYS A 4 -24.94 1.06 36.98
N PRO A 5 -25.01 1.96 35.98
CA PRO A 5 -26.03 3.01 35.96
C PRO A 5 -27.42 2.50 35.59
N ARG A 6 -27.55 1.21 35.21
CA ARG A 6 -28.78 0.59 34.68
C ARG A 6 -29.43 -0.40 35.64
N CYS A 7 -28.68 -0.99 36.55
CA CYS A 7 -29.19 -2.00 37.47
C CYS A 7 -28.39 -1.99 38.79
N PRO A 8 -28.82 -2.75 39.81
CA PRO A 8 -28.15 -2.80 41.12
C PRO A 8 -26.75 -3.42 41.13
N PHE A 9 -26.20 -3.84 39.99
CA PHE A 9 -24.87 -4.44 39.92
C PHE A 9 -23.80 -3.44 40.35
N SER A 10 -22.88 -3.87 41.20
CA SER A 10 -21.72 -3.10 41.59
C SER A 10 -20.49 -3.99 41.71
N SER A 11 -19.32 -3.42 41.46
CA SER A 11 -18.05 -4.13 41.59
C SER A 11 -16.97 -3.21 42.14
N ALA A 12 -16.00 -3.80 42.85
CA ALA A 12 -14.80 -3.08 43.22
C ALA A 12 -13.95 -2.69 41.99
N LYS A 13 -14.05 -3.45 40.90
CA LYS A 13 -13.27 -3.27 39.67
C LYS A 13 -14.11 -2.60 38.59
N PHE A 14 -13.62 -1.49 38.03
CA PHE A 14 -14.33 -0.76 36.97
C PHE A 14 -14.50 -1.59 35.69
N CYS A 15 -13.50 -2.39 35.33
CA CYS A 15 -13.54 -3.29 34.18
C CYS A 15 -14.72 -4.27 34.23
N LYS A 16 -15.05 -4.81 35.42
CA LYS A 16 -16.19 -5.72 35.61
C LYS A 16 -17.53 -5.01 35.38
N VAL A 17 -17.63 -3.74 35.75
CA VAL A 17 -18.84 -2.94 35.47
C VAL A 17 -18.99 -2.68 33.97
N ILE A 18 -17.90 -2.42 33.24
CA ILE A 18 -17.94 -2.26 31.76
C ILE A 18 -18.41 -3.55 31.09
N TRP A 19 -17.85 -4.70 31.48
CA TRP A 19 -18.26 -5.99 30.91
C TRP A 19 -19.70 -6.34 31.24
N HIS A 20 -20.16 -5.99 32.43
CA HIS A 20 -21.56 -6.15 32.81
C HIS A 20 -22.49 -5.23 32.00
N ILE A 21 -22.09 -3.97 31.73
CA ILE A 21 -22.87 -3.05 30.88
C ILE A 21 -23.06 -3.61 29.45
N ARG A 22 -22.13 -4.47 28.98
CA ARG A 22 -22.29 -5.19 27.70
C ARG A 22 -23.55 -6.03 27.68
N ASP A 23 -24.02 -6.55 28.80
CA ASP A 23 -25.21 -7.41 28.84
C ASP A 23 -26.50 -6.61 28.61
N HIS A 24 -26.46 -5.29 28.83
CA HIS A 24 -27.53 -4.35 28.51
C HIS A 24 -27.53 -3.88 27.04
N ARG A 25 -26.56 -4.30 26.22
CA ARG A 25 -26.37 -3.78 24.84
C ARG A 25 -27.58 -3.99 23.90
N HIS A 26 -28.49 -4.89 24.26
CA HIS A 26 -29.68 -5.22 23.47
C HIS A 26 -30.97 -4.60 24.05
N ASP A 27 -30.86 -3.82 25.12
CA ASP A 27 -32.00 -3.11 25.71
C ASP A 27 -32.51 -2.04 24.72
N THR A 28 -33.83 -1.96 24.53
CA THR A 28 -34.47 -1.10 23.51
C THR A 28 -34.22 0.40 23.70
N ASP A 29 -33.79 0.80 24.89
CA ASP A 29 -33.50 2.18 25.31
C ASP A 29 -32.07 2.30 25.88
N PHE A 30 -31.10 1.57 25.30
CA PHE A 30 -29.70 1.65 25.73
C PHE A 30 -29.20 3.10 25.78
N SER A 31 -28.82 3.57 26.97
CA SER A 31 -28.25 4.88 27.24
C SER A 31 -27.42 4.82 28.51
N VAL A 32 -26.10 4.99 28.37
CA VAL A 32 -25.14 4.85 29.46
C VAL A 32 -24.28 6.10 29.52
N MET A 33 -24.24 6.72 30.69
CA MET A 33 -23.34 7.83 30.99
C MET A 33 -21.99 7.29 31.48
N CYS A 34 -20.90 7.94 31.08
CA CYS A 34 -19.57 7.61 31.56
C CYS A 34 -19.49 7.82 33.08
N GLY A 35 -19.13 6.74 33.80
CA GLY A 35 -19.01 6.76 35.27
C GLY A 35 -17.63 7.19 35.80
N VAL A 36 -16.75 7.71 34.93
CA VAL A 36 -15.41 8.19 35.32
C VAL A 36 -15.50 9.64 35.79
N GLN A 37 -14.86 9.98 36.92
CA GLN A 37 -14.91 11.32 37.50
C GLN A 37 -14.49 12.38 36.47
N GLY A 38 -15.33 13.41 36.30
CA GLY A 38 -15.10 14.50 35.34
C GLY A 38 -15.52 14.21 33.90
N CYS A 39 -16.08 13.02 33.60
CA CYS A 39 -16.61 12.70 32.28
C CYS A 39 -18.15 12.66 32.30
N ALA A 40 -18.79 13.58 31.56
CA ALA A 40 -20.25 13.68 31.46
C ALA A 40 -20.81 13.18 30.12
N LYS A 41 -20.06 12.33 29.38
CA LYS A 41 -20.47 11.84 28.07
C LYS A 41 -21.48 10.70 28.19
N THR A 42 -22.55 10.75 27.40
CA THR A 42 -23.62 9.73 27.34
C THR A 42 -23.61 9.05 25.99
N TYR A 43 -23.87 7.74 25.98
CA TYR A 43 -23.78 6.87 24.81
C TYR A 43 -25.04 6.02 24.66
N HIS A 44 -25.59 6.01 23.45
CA HIS A 44 -26.77 5.20 23.10
C HIS A 44 -26.42 3.86 22.44
N GLU A 45 -25.13 3.55 22.33
CA GLU A 45 -24.64 2.28 21.80
C GLU A 45 -23.45 1.78 22.64
N PHE A 46 -23.42 0.49 22.96
CA PHE A 46 -22.38 -0.10 23.80
C PHE A 46 -20.98 0.04 23.19
N GLU A 47 -20.82 -0.15 21.88
CA GLU A 47 -19.49 -0.06 21.26
C GLU A 47 -18.94 1.36 21.24
N SER A 48 -19.81 2.35 21.10
CA SER A 48 -19.45 3.76 21.22
C SER A 48 -19.02 4.11 22.66
N TYR A 49 -19.73 3.59 23.67
CA TYR A 49 -19.31 3.67 25.07
C TYR A 49 -17.95 2.99 25.31
N ARG A 50 -17.78 1.74 24.83
CA ARG A 50 -16.54 0.97 25.01
C ARG A 50 -15.35 1.69 24.39
N ARG A 51 -15.48 2.15 23.14
CA ARG A 51 -14.42 2.89 22.41
C ARG A 51 -14.03 4.16 23.15
N HIS A 52 -14.99 4.88 23.73
CA HIS A 52 -14.71 6.06 24.55
C HIS A 52 -13.90 5.70 25.80
N ILE A 53 -14.27 4.66 26.53
CA ILE A 53 -13.54 4.25 27.74
C ILE A 53 -12.08 3.88 27.40
N TYR A 54 -11.86 3.10 26.33
CA TYR A 54 -10.50 2.73 25.91
C TYR A 54 -9.64 3.92 25.45
N ARG A 55 -10.25 4.94 24.83
CA ARG A 55 -9.51 6.10 24.30
C ARG A 55 -9.28 7.20 25.34
N CYS A 56 -10.26 7.48 26.19
CA CYS A 56 -10.24 8.62 27.10
C CYS A 56 -9.92 8.22 28.55
N HIS A 57 -10.13 6.95 28.91
CA HIS A 57 -10.02 6.46 30.28
C HIS A 57 -9.22 5.16 30.35
N ARG A 58 -8.22 5.03 29.47
CA ARG A 58 -7.35 3.84 29.36
C ARG A 58 -6.72 3.44 30.70
N SER A 59 -6.32 4.44 31.50
CA SER A 59 -5.77 4.24 32.85
C SER A 59 -6.73 3.54 33.82
N TYR A 60 -8.05 3.67 33.65
CA TYR A 60 -9.04 2.96 34.48
C TYR A 60 -9.29 1.51 34.03
N VAL A 61 -8.82 1.14 32.84
CA VAL A 61 -8.91 -0.22 32.30
C VAL A 61 -7.63 -1.02 32.58
N GLU A 62 -6.48 -0.35 32.63
CA GLU A 62 -5.15 -0.98 32.79
C GLU A 62 -4.68 -1.16 34.26
N LEU A 63 -5.35 -0.58 35.25
CA LEU A 63 -5.01 -0.72 36.68
C LEU A 63 -5.34 -2.10 37.30
N ASP A 64 -5.57 -3.13 36.49
CA ASP A 64 -6.16 -4.41 36.94
C ASP A 64 -5.46 -5.68 36.42
N GLU A 65 -4.22 -5.58 35.91
CA GLU A 65 -3.38 -6.78 35.72
C GLU A 65 -2.67 -7.16 37.04
N PRO A 66 -3.04 -8.26 37.72
CA PRO A 66 -2.17 -8.85 38.71
C PRO A 66 -1.00 -9.57 38.01
N GLN A 67 0.23 -9.22 38.41
CA GLN A 67 1.41 -10.03 38.12
C GLN A 67 1.30 -11.40 38.82
N GLN A 68 1.09 -12.48 38.06
CA GLN A 68 1.44 -13.89 38.37
C GLN A 68 1.14 -14.70 37.09
N GLY A 69 2.09 -15.37 36.45
CA GLY A 69 2.75 -16.57 36.97
C GLY A 69 2.21 -17.78 36.20
N ASN A 70 3.07 -18.42 35.39
CA ASN A 70 2.81 -19.56 34.50
C ASN A 70 1.69 -20.55 34.93
N ALA A 71 0.72 -20.81 34.03
CA ALA A 71 0.33 -22.16 33.58
C ALA A 71 -0.81 -22.14 32.52
N ALA A 72 -0.53 -22.80 31.39
CA ALA A 72 -1.41 -23.50 30.46
C ALA A 72 -2.79 -22.93 30.04
N GLY A 73 -2.88 -22.56 28.76
CA GLY A 73 -4.00 -22.94 27.88
C GLY A 73 -5.28 -22.10 27.92
N SER A 74 -5.33 -21.01 27.14
CA SER A 74 -6.57 -20.57 26.50
C SER A 74 -6.27 -19.56 25.38
N VAL A 75 -6.81 -19.84 24.19
CA VAL A 75 -6.64 -19.09 22.95
C VAL A 75 -7.37 -17.76 23.04
N THR A 76 -6.64 -16.65 22.92
CA THR A 76 -7.21 -15.32 22.68
C THR A 76 -7.12 -14.99 21.19
N PRO A 77 -8.22 -14.66 20.49
CA PRO A 77 -8.15 -14.18 19.12
C PRO A 77 -7.66 -12.73 19.11
N ARG A 78 -6.53 -12.49 18.44
CA ARG A 78 -6.17 -11.17 17.92
C ARG A 78 -7.10 -10.86 16.76
N LEU A 79 -7.75 -9.70 16.80
CA LEU A 79 -8.43 -9.12 15.64
C LEU A 79 -7.83 -7.76 15.34
N ASP A 80 -7.41 -7.65 14.08
CA ASP A 80 -6.72 -6.55 13.45
C ASP A 80 -7.57 -5.27 13.46
N ALA A 81 -6.88 -4.15 13.67
CA ALA A 81 -7.43 -2.81 13.52
C ALA A 81 -7.19 -2.35 12.07
N THR A 82 -8.19 -2.52 11.20
CA THR A 82 -8.32 -1.71 10.00
C THR A 82 -9.13 -0.45 10.36
N THR A 83 -8.48 0.70 10.31
CA THR A 83 -9.14 2.01 10.33
C THR A 83 -9.23 2.52 8.90
N ASP A 84 -10.44 2.45 8.37
CA ASP A 84 -10.92 3.19 7.22
C ASP A 84 -11.21 4.64 7.66
N VAL A 85 -10.61 5.62 6.98
CA VAL A 85 -10.95 7.04 7.12
C VAL A 85 -11.02 7.60 5.71
N THR A 86 -12.25 7.76 5.25
CA THR A 86 -12.63 8.60 4.13
C THR A 86 -12.71 10.05 4.59
N ALA A 87 -12.08 10.97 3.85
CA ALA A 87 -12.42 12.39 3.83
C ALA A 87 -11.98 12.98 2.47
N PHE A 88 -12.94 13.62 1.82
CA PHE A 88 -12.87 14.38 0.56
C PHE A 88 -12.16 15.75 0.76
N ASP A 89 -12.02 16.48 -0.36
CA ASP A 89 -11.34 17.76 -0.62
C ASP A 89 -9.85 17.59 -1.01
N ASP A 90 -9.33 18.12 -2.13
CA ASP A 90 -9.53 19.47 -2.65
C ASP A 90 -9.31 19.60 -4.18
N ALA A 91 -9.81 20.74 -4.67
CA ALA A 91 -9.86 21.26 -6.03
C ALA A 91 -8.58 21.13 -6.90
N GLU A 92 -8.79 20.77 -8.17
CA GLU A 92 -7.79 20.80 -9.23
C GLU A 92 -7.51 22.23 -9.74
N LEU A 93 -6.23 22.57 -9.88
CA LEU A 93 -5.73 23.64 -10.74
C LEU A 93 -4.73 23.03 -11.72
N PRO A 94 -4.83 23.28 -13.03
CA PRO A 94 -3.97 22.64 -14.02
C PRO A 94 -2.68 23.44 -14.20
N SER A 95 -1.54 22.77 -14.03
CA SER A 95 -0.24 23.26 -14.52
C SER A 95 0.24 22.33 -15.61
N SER A 96 0.10 22.80 -16.85
CA SER A 96 0.57 22.15 -18.07
C SER A 96 2.08 22.28 -18.21
N SER A 97 2.79 21.17 -18.27
CA SER A 97 4.07 21.08 -18.97
C SER A 97 4.06 19.83 -19.83
N SER A 98 3.91 20.05 -21.15
CA SER A 98 3.94 19.03 -22.19
C SER A 98 5.33 18.42 -22.31
N PHE A 99 5.44 17.10 -22.16
CA PHE A 99 6.59 16.35 -22.66
C PHE A 99 6.11 15.51 -23.86
N ALA A 100 6.51 15.95 -25.05
CA ALA A 100 6.40 15.21 -26.28
C ALA A 100 7.73 14.51 -26.58
N GLU A 101 7.64 13.27 -27.07
CA GLU A 101 8.64 12.48 -27.82
C GLU A 101 9.95 12.12 -27.06
N ASP A 102 10.61 10.98 -27.25
CA ASP A 102 10.54 10.03 -28.35
C ASP A 102 11.04 8.64 -27.89
N THR A 103 10.57 7.61 -28.58
CA THR A 103 10.77 6.20 -28.25
C THR A 103 12.03 5.68 -28.94
N SER A 104 13.03 5.18 -28.21
CA SER A 104 13.98 4.21 -28.81
C SER A 104 14.67 3.29 -27.79
N ASN A 105 14.92 2.08 -28.28
CA ASN A 105 15.34 0.86 -27.61
C ASN A 105 16.71 0.90 -26.94
N GLY A 106 16.86 0.05 -25.93
CA GLY A 106 18.12 -0.18 -25.23
C GLY A 106 19.19 -0.90 -26.05
N GLN A 107 20.43 -0.54 -25.76
CA GLN A 107 21.59 -1.43 -25.77
C GLN A 107 22.65 -0.84 -24.84
N GLU A 108 23.15 -1.66 -23.92
CA GLU A 108 24.34 -1.35 -23.13
C GLU A 108 25.51 -1.12 -24.09
N SER A 109 26.14 0.05 -24.02
CA SER A 109 27.40 0.31 -24.72
C SER A 109 28.27 1.21 -23.86
N THR A 110 29.41 0.63 -23.50
CA THR A 110 30.57 1.23 -22.86
C THR A 110 30.96 2.51 -23.59
N CYS A 111 30.81 3.68 -22.94
CA CYS A 111 31.20 4.96 -23.53
C CYS A 111 32.70 5.23 -23.33
N THR A 112 33.44 5.15 -24.42
CA THR A 112 34.68 5.89 -24.62
C THR A 112 34.38 7.38 -24.72
N VAL A 113 35.13 8.17 -23.95
CA VAL A 113 35.00 9.62 -23.82
C VAL A 113 35.45 10.30 -25.12
N THR A 114 34.54 11.02 -25.78
CA THR A 114 34.90 12.20 -26.57
C THR A 114 33.95 13.33 -26.24
N ALA A 115 34.53 14.48 -25.90
CA ALA A 115 33.85 15.66 -25.39
C ALA A 115 33.38 16.56 -26.52
N HIS A 116 32.08 16.94 -26.50
CA HIS A 116 31.57 18.24 -26.92
C HIS A 116 30.09 18.38 -26.53
N GLY A 117 29.72 19.42 -25.77
CA GLY A 117 28.31 19.76 -25.46
C GLY A 117 28.07 20.18 -24.00
N SER A 118 28.48 21.39 -23.65
CA SER A 118 28.42 22.01 -22.31
C SER A 118 27.02 22.56 -21.98
N SER A 119 26.19 21.77 -21.27
CA SER A 119 25.00 22.18 -20.49
C SER A 119 24.18 20.95 -20.03
N SER A 120 24.30 19.82 -20.72
CA SER A 120 23.42 18.66 -20.52
C SER A 120 23.77 17.77 -19.32
N SER A 121 24.99 17.85 -18.77
CA SER A 121 25.49 16.81 -17.85
C SER A 121 24.84 16.81 -16.45
N ILE A 122 24.64 17.97 -15.82
CA ILE A 122 24.07 18.05 -14.45
C ILE A 122 22.55 17.84 -14.47
N HIS A 123 21.87 18.40 -15.48
CA HIS A 123 20.44 18.19 -15.65
C HIS A 123 20.13 16.70 -15.91
N ASP A 124 20.89 16.05 -16.79
CA ASP A 124 20.75 14.61 -17.06
C ASP A 124 21.03 13.76 -15.80
N PHE A 125 22.07 14.11 -15.04
CA PHE A 125 22.33 13.49 -13.74
C PHE A 125 21.14 13.65 -12.78
N THR A 126 20.62 14.87 -12.62
CA THR A 126 19.50 15.16 -11.71
C THR A 126 18.26 14.36 -12.11
N LEU A 127 17.93 14.31 -13.40
CA LEU A 127 16.82 13.53 -13.93
C LEU A 127 17.01 12.03 -13.66
N LYS A 128 18.23 11.51 -13.82
CA LYS A 128 18.57 10.12 -13.52
C LYS A 128 18.37 9.81 -12.04
N VAL A 129 18.84 10.67 -11.13
CA VAL A 129 18.68 10.46 -9.68
C VAL A 129 17.21 10.57 -9.28
N LYS A 130 16.45 11.55 -9.78
CA LYS A 130 14.99 11.64 -9.57
C LYS A 130 14.28 10.32 -9.90
N LYS A 131 14.57 9.77 -11.09
CA LYS A 131 14.01 8.49 -11.53
C LYS A 131 14.35 7.37 -10.56
N GLN A 132 15.60 7.30 -10.09
CA GLN A 132 16.02 6.29 -9.12
C GLN A 132 15.35 6.46 -7.75
N MET A 133 15.11 7.69 -7.30
CA MET A 133 14.42 7.94 -6.03
C MET A 133 12.96 7.47 -6.07
N CYS A 134 12.24 7.77 -7.16
CA CYS A 134 10.88 7.25 -7.34
C CYS A 134 10.86 5.72 -7.42
N LEU A 135 11.78 5.11 -8.17
CA LEU A 135 11.87 3.64 -8.27
C LEU A 135 12.23 2.98 -6.93
N LEU A 136 13.10 3.61 -6.15
CA LEU A 136 13.42 3.16 -4.79
C LEU A 136 12.18 3.19 -3.90
N PHE A 137 11.38 4.25 -3.98
CA PHE A 137 10.11 4.34 -3.24
C PHE A 137 9.19 3.17 -3.59
N PHE A 138 8.94 2.94 -4.88
CA PHE A 138 8.09 1.83 -5.32
C PHE A 138 8.66 0.47 -4.95
N ARG A 139 9.98 0.28 -4.95
CA ARG A 139 10.57 -0.98 -4.51
C ARG A 139 10.29 -1.23 -3.02
N VAL A 140 10.46 -0.22 -2.17
CA VAL A 140 10.20 -0.31 -0.74
C VAL A 140 8.72 -0.57 -0.46
N ALA A 141 7.81 0.17 -1.10
CA ALA A 141 6.37 -0.01 -0.93
C ALA A 141 5.87 -1.34 -1.51
N GLU A 142 6.16 -1.61 -2.79
CA GLU A 142 5.48 -2.65 -3.56
C GLU A 142 6.19 -4.01 -3.54
N VAL A 143 7.52 -4.02 -3.50
CA VAL A 143 8.28 -5.28 -3.45
C VAL A 143 8.39 -5.78 -2.01
N HIS A 144 8.69 -4.88 -1.07
CA HIS A 144 8.79 -5.23 0.35
C HIS A 144 7.47 -5.13 1.13
N LYS A 145 6.36 -4.78 0.44
CA LYS A 145 4.99 -4.74 0.99
C LYS A 145 4.87 -3.86 2.24
N LEU A 146 5.64 -2.77 2.30
CA LEU A 146 5.54 -1.82 3.39
C LEU A 146 4.36 -0.86 3.18
N PRO A 147 3.57 -0.56 4.22
CA PRO A 147 2.53 0.43 4.14
C PRO A 147 3.08 1.78 3.67
N HIS A 148 2.30 2.49 2.85
CA HIS A 148 2.73 3.79 2.30
C HIS A 148 3.13 4.79 3.38
N SER A 149 2.43 4.84 4.53
CA SER A 149 2.78 5.71 5.65
C SER A 149 4.16 5.41 6.25
N ILE A 150 4.56 4.14 6.29
CA ILE A 150 5.88 3.72 6.77
C ILE A 150 6.94 4.04 5.72
N THR A 151 6.64 3.76 4.44
CA THR A 151 7.55 4.08 3.33
C THR A 151 7.83 5.58 3.25
N GLU A 152 6.82 6.43 3.44
CA GLU A 152 6.96 7.88 3.50
C GLU A 152 7.85 8.33 4.66
N SER A 153 7.66 7.77 5.86
CA SER A 153 8.53 8.05 7.01
C SER A 153 9.99 7.66 6.74
N ILE A 154 10.23 6.47 6.18
CA ILE A 154 11.58 6.02 5.81
C ILE A 154 12.20 6.96 4.78
N PHE A 155 11.42 7.41 3.79
CA PHE A 155 11.90 8.33 2.77
C PHE A 155 12.20 9.73 3.32
N ALA A 156 11.43 10.20 4.30
CA ALA A 156 11.71 11.45 4.99
C ALA A 156 13.05 11.38 5.74
N ASP A 157 13.25 10.34 6.57
CA ASP A 157 14.50 10.14 7.31
C ASP A 157 15.70 9.99 6.37
N PHE A 158 15.51 9.27 5.26
CA PHE A 158 16.54 9.10 4.23
C PHE A 158 16.86 10.43 3.52
N LYS A 159 15.84 11.23 3.17
CA LYS A 159 16.01 12.56 2.57
C LYS A 159 16.84 13.45 3.49
N ASP A 160 16.46 13.54 4.76
CA ASP A 160 17.13 14.40 5.74
C ASP A 160 18.59 13.97 5.94
N THR A 161 18.82 12.65 6.11
CA THR A 161 20.18 12.10 6.22
C THR A 161 21.02 12.39 4.98
N PHE A 162 20.44 12.21 3.78
CA PHE A 162 21.14 12.48 2.53
C PHE A 162 21.47 13.96 2.38
N PHE A 163 20.55 14.85 2.77
CA PHE A 163 20.75 16.30 2.73
C PHE A 163 21.87 16.73 3.67
N ASP A 164 21.89 16.20 4.88
CA ASP A 164 22.91 16.50 5.87
C ASP A 164 24.30 16.06 5.39
N ILE A 165 24.42 14.85 4.83
CA ILE A 165 25.69 14.34 4.27
C ILE A 165 26.16 15.23 3.11
N MET A 166 25.28 15.55 2.17
CA MET A 166 25.65 16.34 0.98
C MET A 166 26.02 17.77 1.34
N LYS A 167 25.29 18.42 2.25
CA LYS A 167 25.61 19.77 2.74
C LYS A 167 26.91 19.80 3.55
N ALA A 168 27.16 18.79 4.37
CA ALA A 168 28.41 18.65 5.11
C ALA A 168 29.61 18.50 4.15
N PHE A 169 29.46 17.65 3.13
CA PHE A 169 30.48 17.45 2.09
C PHE A 169 30.75 18.75 1.31
N ALA A 170 29.69 19.45 0.87
CA ALA A 170 29.82 20.74 0.19
C ALA A 170 30.54 21.77 1.07
N SER A 171 30.16 21.88 2.34
CA SER A 171 30.79 22.80 3.30
C SER A 171 32.28 22.49 3.48
N GLN A 172 32.67 21.22 3.55
CA GLN A 172 34.10 20.86 3.64
C GLN A 172 34.88 21.24 2.38
N ILE A 173 34.29 21.08 1.19
CA ILE A 173 34.94 21.52 -0.05
C ILE A 173 35.12 23.04 -0.05
N GLN A 174 34.07 23.79 0.33
CA GLN A 174 34.11 25.25 0.37
C GLN A 174 35.18 25.79 1.34
N GLN A 175 35.45 25.08 2.44
CA GLN A 175 36.46 25.46 3.43
C GLN A 175 37.89 25.14 3.00
N ASN A 176 38.09 24.08 2.21
CA ASN A 176 39.42 23.57 1.86
C ASN A 176 39.89 23.96 0.45
N ILE A 177 39.00 24.45 -0.40
CA ILE A 177 39.32 24.88 -1.76
C ILE A 177 39.01 26.37 -1.91
N PRO A 178 39.98 27.21 -2.33
CA PRO A 178 39.71 28.62 -2.64
C PRO A 178 38.71 28.72 -3.80
N LEU A 179 37.47 29.11 -3.51
CA LEU A 179 36.38 29.16 -4.50
C LEU A 179 36.34 30.44 -5.32
N ASP A 180 37.17 31.42 -4.98
CA ASP A 180 37.21 32.73 -5.66
C ASP A 180 37.64 32.62 -7.13
N SER A 181 38.25 31.50 -7.52
CA SER A 181 38.63 31.15 -8.89
C SER A 181 37.82 30.00 -9.49
N ALA A 182 36.85 29.45 -8.74
CA ALA A 182 35.98 28.38 -9.21
C ALA A 182 34.87 28.95 -10.12
N GLY A 183 34.57 28.24 -11.21
CA GLY A 183 33.49 28.62 -12.12
C GLY A 183 32.12 28.62 -11.42
N GLU A 184 31.19 29.43 -11.93
CA GLU A 184 29.83 29.60 -11.40
C GLU A 184 29.09 28.25 -11.21
N ASP A 185 29.32 27.29 -12.11
CA ASP A 185 28.71 25.96 -12.04
C ASP A 185 29.15 25.15 -10.80
N VAL A 186 30.40 25.31 -10.38
CA VAL A 186 30.93 24.64 -9.18
C VAL A 186 30.31 25.27 -7.93
N GLN A 187 30.14 26.60 -7.92
CA GLN A 187 29.49 27.29 -6.83
C GLN A 187 28.01 26.89 -6.70
N LYS A 188 27.27 26.78 -7.82
CA LYS A 188 25.89 26.28 -7.83
C LYS A 188 25.78 24.82 -7.36
N LEU A 189 26.72 23.96 -7.76
CA LEU A 189 26.72 22.56 -7.31
C LEU A 189 26.95 22.46 -5.80
N LEU A 190 27.86 23.27 -5.26
CA LEU A 190 28.14 23.35 -3.83
C LEU A 190 27.05 24.07 -3.02
N ALA A 191 26.19 24.86 -3.65
CA ALA A 191 24.97 25.39 -3.02
C ALA A 191 23.92 24.31 -2.75
N CYS A 192 24.04 23.15 -3.42
CA CYS A 192 23.15 22.00 -3.24
C CYS A 192 21.68 22.26 -3.59
N ASP A 193 21.38 23.27 -4.41
CA ASP A 193 20.02 23.64 -4.79
C ASP A 193 19.25 22.51 -5.51
N PHE A 194 19.98 21.63 -6.21
CA PHE A 194 19.39 20.48 -6.91
C PHE A 194 18.84 19.39 -5.97
N LEU A 195 19.23 19.39 -4.69
CA LEU A 195 18.86 18.31 -3.76
C LEU A 195 17.35 18.24 -3.52
N GLU A 196 16.67 19.39 -3.42
CA GLU A 196 15.21 19.43 -3.23
C GLU A 196 14.48 18.86 -4.44
N ASP A 197 14.97 19.21 -5.62
CA ASP A 197 14.44 18.77 -6.91
C ASP A 197 14.50 17.25 -7.06
N VAL A 198 15.59 16.62 -6.59
CA VAL A 198 15.79 15.15 -6.66
C VAL A 198 14.70 14.35 -5.94
N PHE A 199 14.14 14.87 -4.85
CA PHE A 199 13.10 14.19 -4.06
C PHE A 199 11.69 14.65 -4.39
N GLN A 200 11.54 15.77 -5.10
CA GLN A 200 10.25 16.39 -5.36
C GLN A 200 9.29 15.42 -6.08
N SER A 201 9.76 14.68 -7.08
CA SER A 201 8.94 13.74 -7.85
C SER A 201 8.38 12.55 -7.04
N ALA A 202 8.96 12.25 -5.87
CA ALA A 202 8.50 11.19 -4.97
C ALA A 202 7.73 11.72 -3.74
N SER A 203 7.66 13.04 -3.57
CA SER A 203 7.21 13.68 -2.32
C SER A 203 5.74 13.46 -2.00
N THR A 204 4.85 13.50 -3.00
CA THR A 204 3.41 13.34 -2.81
C THR A 204 2.88 12.13 -3.55
N LYS A 205 1.73 11.61 -3.09
CA LYS A 205 1.02 10.51 -3.74
C LYS A 205 0.74 10.81 -5.22
N SER A 206 0.22 11.99 -5.53
CA SER A 206 -0.09 12.39 -6.91
C SER A 206 1.15 12.43 -7.82
N LEU A 207 2.27 12.97 -7.33
CA LEU A 207 3.51 13.01 -8.11
C LEU A 207 4.05 11.61 -8.37
N ARG A 208 3.97 10.71 -7.38
CA ARG A 208 4.33 9.30 -7.56
C ARG A 208 3.42 8.60 -8.57
N GLU A 209 2.11 8.83 -8.51
CA GLU A 209 1.16 8.28 -9.47
C GLU A 209 1.43 8.78 -10.89
N ASN A 210 1.71 10.07 -11.07
CA ASN A 210 2.05 10.64 -12.37
C ASN A 210 3.37 10.06 -12.88
N PHE A 211 4.39 9.97 -12.03
CA PHE A 211 5.63 9.30 -12.38
C PHE A 211 5.38 7.85 -12.83
N ALA A 212 4.55 7.10 -12.12
CA ALA A 212 4.21 5.72 -12.49
C ALA A 212 3.49 5.66 -13.85
N LYS A 213 2.56 6.56 -14.12
CA LYS A 213 1.84 6.64 -15.40
C LYS A 213 2.79 6.95 -16.57
N GLU A 214 3.77 7.81 -16.36
CA GLU A 214 4.69 8.28 -17.40
C GLU A 214 5.88 7.33 -17.63
N HIS A 215 6.43 6.74 -16.56
CA HIS A 215 7.74 6.07 -16.62
C HIS A 215 7.68 4.56 -16.39
N LEU A 216 6.54 4.03 -15.92
CA LEU A 216 6.33 2.59 -15.73
C LEU A 216 5.34 2.07 -16.78
N PRO A 217 5.28 0.76 -17.01
CA PRO A 217 4.34 0.16 -17.96
C PRO A 217 2.91 0.16 -17.38
N TYR A 218 2.35 1.35 -17.22
CA TYR A 218 1.00 1.61 -16.73
C TYR A 218 -0.03 1.29 -17.81
N VAL A 219 -1.17 0.72 -17.38
CA VAL A 219 -2.33 0.48 -18.24
C VAL A 219 -3.49 1.30 -17.69
N LYS A 220 -3.91 2.31 -18.44
CA LYS A 220 -5.05 3.14 -18.07
C LYS A 220 -6.35 2.31 -18.16
N PRO A 221 -7.27 2.43 -17.19
CA PRO A 221 -8.62 1.91 -17.36
C PRO A 221 -9.33 2.54 -18.56
N GLU A 222 -10.04 1.73 -19.31
CA GLU A 222 -10.90 2.14 -20.41
C GLU A 222 -12.36 2.19 -19.96
N GLU A 223 -13.09 3.20 -20.43
CA GLU A 223 -14.52 3.30 -20.22
C GLU A 223 -15.28 2.61 -21.36
N HIS A 224 -16.28 1.82 -20.99
CA HIS A 224 -17.18 1.12 -21.88
C HIS A 224 -18.62 1.55 -21.59
N ILE A 225 -19.37 1.92 -22.63
CA ILE A 225 -20.76 2.35 -22.49
C ILE A 225 -21.66 1.11 -22.60
N LEU A 226 -22.40 0.81 -21.53
CA LEU A 226 -23.33 -0.32 -21.48
C LEU A 226 -24.71 0.08 -21.99
N ALA A 227 -25.19 1.24 -21.55
CA ALA A 227 -26.48 1.81 -21.93
C ALA A 227 -26.45 3.35 -21.79
N VAL A 228 -27.56 4.01 -22.14
CA VAL A 228 -27.69 5.46 -21.98
C VAL A 228 -27.58 5.83 -20.50
N GLY A 229 -26.47 6.48 -20.13
CA GLY A 229 -26.19 6.89 -18.75
C GLY A 229 -25.51 5.83 -17.89
N GLU A 230 -25.18 4.65 -18.44
CA GLU A 230 -24.49 3.57 -17.73
C GLU A 230 -23.15 3.29 -18.40
N THR A 231 -22.06 3.55 -17.66
CA THR A 231 -20.70 3.22 -18.08
C THR A 231 -20.05 2.25 -17.10
N PHE A 232 -19.09 1.49 -17.62
CA PHE A 232 -18.27 0.54 -16.88
C PHE A 232 -16.80 0.79 -17.21
N GLN A 233 -15.93 0.73 -16.21
CA GLN A 233 -14.50 0.91 -16.41
C GLN A 233 -13.79 -0.42 -16.21
N TYR A 234 -12.84 -0.73 -17.09
CA TYR A 234 -12.04 -1.95 -16.99
C TYR A 234 -10.59 -1.71 -17.37
N VAL A 235 -9.69 -2.55 -16.85
CA VAL A 235 -8.28 -2.55 -17.27
C VAL A 235 -8.12 -3.55 -18.42
N PRO A 236 -7.68 -3.12 -19.62
CA PRO A 236 -7.55 -4.02 -20.78
C PRO A 236 -6.50 -5.12 -20.57
N ILE A 237 -6.97 -6.35 -20.40
CA ILE A 237 -6.11 -7.55 -20.22
C ILE A 237 -5.02 -7.66 -21.30
N PRO A 238 -5.32 -7.48 -22.62
CA PRO A 238 -4.28 -7.58 -23.64
C PRO A 238 -3.12 -6.60 -23.41
N ARG A 239 -3.42 -5.38 -22.95
CA ARG A 239 -2.39 -4.37 -22.70
C ARG A 239 -1.59 -4.69 -21.44
N VAL A 240 -2.23 -5.21 -20.39
CA VAL A 240 -1.54 -5.70 -19.19
C VAL A 240 -0.59 -6.84 -19.55
N LEU A 241 -1.04 -7.80 -20.35
CA LEU A 241 -0.20 -8.93 -20.79
C LEU A 241 0.99 -8.45 -21.64
N GLN A 242 0.77 -7.54 -22.59
CA GLN A 242 1.87 -6.93 -23.37
C GLN A 242 2.93 -6.30 -22.45
N ASN A 243 2.48 -5.56 -21.43
CA ASN A 243 3.36 -4.92 -20.46
C ASN A 243 4.11 -5.94 -19.58
N LEU A 244 3.46 -7.03 -19.16
CA LEU A 244 4.11 -8.12 -18.42
C LEU A 244 5.19 -8.81 -19.25
N MET A 245 5.00 -8.93 -20.57
CA MET A 245 6.01 -9.50 -21.48
C MET A 245 7.27 -8.64 -21.60
N LEU A 246 7.25 -7.37 -21.17
CA LEU A 246 8.47 -6.56 -21.07
C LEU A 246 9.39 -7.02 -19.93
N SER A 247 8.86 -7.76 -18.95
CA SER A 247 9.66 -8.31 -17.86
C SER A 247 10.37 -9.59 -18.29
N GLU A 248 11.71 -9.56 -18.27
CA GLU A 248 12.53 -10.75 -18.52
C GLU A 248 12.20 -11.89 -17.56
N THR A 249 12.05 -11.60 -16.27
CA THR A 249 11.68 -12.61 -15.25
C THR A 249 10.31 -13.25 -15.49
N PHE A 250 9.40 -12.56 -16.17
CA PHE A 250 8.10 -13.11 -16.53
C PHE A 250 8.24 -14.02 -17.74
N ARG A 251 8.99 -13.57 -18.77
CA ARG A 251 9.29 -14.37 -19.98
C ARG A 251 10.01 -15.67 -19.63
N GLU A 252 11.05 -15.62 -18.81
CA GLU A 252 11.79 -16.80 -18.35
C GLU A 252 10.87 -17.80 -17.64
N ARG A 253 9.96 -17.31 -16.79
CA ARG A 253 8.98 -18.17 -16.11
C ARG A 253 7.98 -18.76 -17.08
N LEU A 254 7.52 -18.00 -18.08
CA LEU A 254 6.61 -18.50 -19.10
C LEU A 254 7.26 -19.65 -19.89
N ASP A 255 8.53 -19.50 -20.26
CA ASP A 255 9.30 -20.52 -21.00
C ASP A 255 9.54 -21.78 -20.14
N GLN A 256 9.76 -21.63 -18.84
CA GLN A 256 9.99 -22.76 -17.91
C GLN A 256 8.71 -23.55 -17.58
N SER A 257 7.54 -22.88 -17.58
CA SER A 257 6.28 -23.41 -17.04
C SER A 257 5.64 -24.54 -17.86
N PHE A 258 6.14 -24.84 -19.06
CA PHE A 258 5.60 -25.89 -19.92
C PHE A 258 6.23 -27.27 -19.71
N THR A 259 7.14 -27.42 -18.75
CA THR A 259 7.66 -28.74 -18.40
C THR A 259 6.60 -29.49 -17.60
N ILE A 260 5.73 -30.25 -18.27
CA ILE A 260 4.76 -31.15 -17.64
C ILE A 260 5.53 -32.05 -16.67
N GLY A 261 5.39 -31.77 -15.38
CA GLY A 261 6.18 -32.40 -14.34
C GLY A 261 5.88 -33.90 -14.27
N GLN A 262 6.93 -34.67 -13.99
CA GLN A 262 6.81 -36.08 -13.60
C GLN A 262 5.76 -36.23 -12.47
N PRO A 263 5.04 -37.36 -12.41
CA PRO A 263 4.02 -37.58 -11.39
C PRO A 263 4.61 -37.35 -9.99
N SER A 264 4.07 -36.37 -9.28
CA SER A 264 4.47 -36.02 -7.93
C SER A 264 3.31 -36.30 -6.98
N PRO A 265 3.56 -36.79 -5.75
CA PRO A 265 2.52 -36.97 -4.74
C PRO A 265 1.92 -35.64 -4.24
N VAL A 266 2.48 -34.50 -4.63
CA VAL A 266 2.05 -33.16 -4.23
C VAL A 266 1.67 -32.35 -5.48
N LEU A 267 0.53 -31.65 -5.40
CA LEU A 267 0.10 -30.70 -6.42
C LEU A 267 1.00 -29.45 -6.37
N ARG A 268 1.56 -29.07 -7.51
CA ARG A 268 2.53 -27.99 -7.71
C ARG A 268 2.00 -26.86 -8.58
N SER A 269 1.03 -27.12 -9.44
CA SER A 269 0.51 -26.15 -10.41
C SER A 269 -0.93 -26.45 -10.82
N PHE A 270 -1.61 -25.50 -11.45
CA PHE A 270 -2.94 -25.74 -12.01
C PHE A 270 -3.00 -26.94 -12.99
N PHE A 271 -1.89 -27.23 -13.67
CA PHE A 271 -1.81 -28.28 -14.68
C PHE A 271 -1.85 -29.71 -14.12
N ASP A 272 -1.54 -29.91 -12.83
CA ASP A 272 -1.65 -31.23 -12.21
C ASP A 272 -3.05 -31.53 -11.65
N GLY A 273 -3.93 -30.52 -11.63
CA GLY A 273 -5.31 -30.63 -11.20
C GLY A 273 -6.15 -31.50 -12.14
N VAL A 274 -7.12 -32.21 -11.55
CA VAL A 274 -8.06 -33.11 -12.27
C VAL A 274 -8.78 -32.36 -13.39
N PHE A 275 -9.24 -31.13 -13.13
CA PHE A 275 -9.96 -30.33 -14.12
C PHE A 275 -9.11 -30.05 -15.36
N PHE A 276 -7.84 -29.68 -15.20
CA PHE A 276 -6.96 -29.47 -16.35
C PHE A 276 -6.77 -30.78 -17.13
N LYS A 277 -6.41 -31.87 -16.44
CA LYS A 277 -6.12 -33.17 -17.05
C LYS A 277 -7.30 -33.76 -17.82
N GLU A 278 -8.52 -33.59 -17.30
CA GLU A 278 -9.72 -34.20 -17.89
C GLU A 278 -10.46 -33.30 -18.88
N LYS A 279 -10.37 -31.97 -18.74
CA LYS A 279 -11.22 -31.03 -19.49
C LYS A 279 -10.45 -30.04 -20.37
N LEU A 280 -9.25 -29.62 -19.97
CA LEU A 280 -8.51 -28.56 -20.67
C LEU A 280 -7.29 -29.06 -21.44
N SER A 281 -6.72 -30.19 -21.06
CA SER A 281 -5.59 -30.84 -21.75
C SER A 281 -5.88 -31.05 -23.24
N ALA A 282 -7.09 -31.47 -23.57
CA ALA A 282 -7.57 -31.66 -24.94
C ALA A 282 -7.55 -30.38 -25.80
N LEU A 283 -7.64 -29.19 -25.19
CA LEU A 283 -7.55 -27.91 -25.92
C LEU A 283 -6.14 -27.65 -26.47
N LEU A 284 -5.12 -28.34 -25.95
CA LEU A 284 -3.72 -28.19 -26.32
C LEU A 284 -3.24 -29.27 -27.30
N GLU A 285 -4.03 -30.32 -27.54
CA GLU A 285 -3.63 -31.50 -28.32
C GLU A 285 -3.36 -31.20 -29.81
N ASN A 286 -3.93 -30.12 -30.36
CA ASN A 286 -3.80 -29.75 -31.77
C ASN A 286 -2.69 -28.73 -32.08
N GLY A 287 -1.71 -28.56 -31.19
CA GLY A 287 -0.52 -27.75 -31.48
C GLY A 287 -0.78 -26.24 -31.54
N ALA A 288 -1.78 -25.75 -30.79
CA ALA A 288 -1.95 -24.31 -30.56
C ALA A 288 -0.76 -23.78 -29.74
N GLN A 289 0.28 -23.41 -30.49
CA GLN A 289 1.46 -22.66 -30.07
C GLN A 289 1.07 -21.54 -29.09
N TYR A 290 1.72 -21.52 -27.93
CA TYR A 290 1.68 -20.45 -26.93
C TYR A 290 0.28 -20.10 -26.39
N THR A 291 -0.31 -21.02 -25.62
CA THR A 291 -1.56 -20.77 -24.88
C THR A 291 -1.28 -20.24 -23.48
N LEU A 292 -1.90 -19.11 -23.11
CA LEU A 292 -1.89 -18.57 -21.75
C LEU A 292 -3.25 -18.82 -21.08
N PHE A 293 -3.25 -19.55 -19.96
CA PHE A 293 -4.45 -19.74 -19.15
C PHE A 293 -4.58 -18.60 -18.13
N LEU A 294 -5.66 -17.83 -18.22
CA LEU A 294 -5.99 -16.80 -17.24
C LEU A 294 -6.98 -17.35 -16.23
N VAL A 295 -6.59 -17.38 -14.96
CA VAL A 295 -7.50 -17.73 -13.86
C VAL A 295 -8.03 -16.44 -13.26
N LEU A 296 -9.33 -16.21 -13.45
CA LEU A 296 -10.03 -15.04 -12.93
C LEU A 296 -10.63 -15.41 -11.57
N TYR A 297 -10.24 -14.67 -10.54
CA TYR A 297 -10.81 -14.79 -9.20
C TYR A 297 -11.71 -13.58 -8.93
N SER A 298 -12.81 -13.82 -8.22
CA SER A 298 -13.68 -12.78 -7.71
C SER A 298 -13.91 -13.04 -6.23
N ASP A 299 -13.79 -12.00 -5.39
CA ASP A 299 -14.12 -12.12 -3.98
C ASP A 299 -15.63 -12.01 -3.79
N GLU A 300 -16.18 -12.95 -3.04
CA GLU A 300 -17.56 -12.93 -2.60
C GLU A 300 -17.59 -12.39 -1.17
N LEU A 301 -18.24 -11.24 -0.96
CA LEU A 301 -18.48 -10.72 0.38
C LEU A 301 -19.80 -11.27 0.91
N GLU A 302 -19.73 -11.91 2.06
CA GLU A 302 -20.92 -12.38 2.78
C GLU A 302 -21.36 -11.29 3.77
N ILE A 303 -22.52 -10.65 3.51
CA ILE A 303 -23.02 -9.53 4.33
C ILE A 303 -23.60 -10.01 5.67
N VAL A 304 -23.83 -11.31 5.82
CA VAL A 304 -24.40 -11.92 7.02
C VAL A 304 -23.35 -12.65 7.84
N ASN A 305 -23.67 -12.88 9.12
CA ASN A 305 -22.83 -13.67 10.01
C ASN A 305 -22.47 -15.02 9.35
N PRO A 306 -21.17 -15.33 9.17
CA PRO A 306 -20.72 -16.55 8.48
C PRO A 306 -21.05 -17.84 9.24
N LEU A 307 -21.64 -17.76 10.43
CA LEU A 307 -22.12 -18.89 11.24
C LEU A 307 -23.64 -18.88 11.46
N GLY A 308 -24.37 -17.92 10.87
CA GLY A 308 -25.81 -17.78 11.04
C GLY A 308 -26.64 -18.71 10.14
N SER A 309 -27.93 -18.85 10.44
CA SER A 309 -28.89 -19.65 9.65
C SER A 309 -29.11 -19.15 8.22
N LYS A 310 -28.56 -17.99 7.86
CA LYS A 310 -28.59 -17.40 6.50
C LYS A 310 -27.26 -17.49 5.76
N ARG A 311 -26.29 -18.26 6.28
CA ARG A 311 -24.99 -18.46 5.64
C ARG A 311 -25.15 -18.97 4.20
N GLY A 312 -24.50 -18.33 3.23
CA GLY A 312 -24.50 -18.66 1.81
C GLY A 312 -25.62 -18.04 0.97
N ILE A 313 -26.60 -17.36 1.59
CA ILE A 313 -27.76 -16.80 0.88
C ILE A 313 -27.52 -15.34 0.45
N HIS A 314 -26.79 -14.57 1.25
CA HIS A 314 -26.54 -13.15 1.01
C HIS A 314 -25.07 -12.91 0.69
N LYS A 315 -24.63 -13.51 -0.42
CA LYS A 315 -23.32 -13.26 -1.01
C LYS A 315 -23.47 -12.17 -2.06
N VAL A 316 -22.64 -11.14 -1.94
CA VAL A 316 -22.50 -10.10 -2.95
C VAL A 316 -21.13 -10.29 -3.56
N ILE A 317 -21.09 -10.43 -4.89
CA ILE A 317 -19.84 -10.40 -5.62
C ILE A 317 -19.35 -8.95 -5.57
N VAL A 318 -18.16 -8.74 -5.01
CA VAL A 318 -17.51 -7.44 -5.05
C VAL A 318 -16.69 -7.44 -6.33
N VAL A 319 -17.20 -6.75 -7.35
CA VAL A 319 -16.50 -6.47 -8.62
C VAL A 319 -16.10 -5.01 -8.62
#